data_AF-A0A7C6IA51-F1
#
_entry.id   AF-A0A7C6IA51-F1
#
_cell.length_a   1.000
_cell.length_b   1.000
_cell.length_c   1.000
_cell.angle_alpha   90.00
_cell.angle_beta   90.00
_cell.angle_gamma   90.00
#
_symmetry.space_group_name_H-M   'P 1'
#
loop_
_entity.id
_entity.type
_entity.pdbx_description
1 polymer ?
#
loop_
_entity_poly.entity_id
_entity_poly.type
_entity_poly.pdbx_seq_one_letter_code
_entity_poly.pdbx_strand_id
1 'polypeptide(L)' 'MTKTYQMETFSCPSCVKKIEALLKATAGISESEVLFNSSRVKATFDEAVITSDAIKGKIDALGFKVLSEK' A
#
# COMPACT_ATOMS: atom_id res chain seq x y z
N MET A 1 0.01 -3.60 -13.48
CA MET A 1 0.18 -4.74 -12.54
C MET A 1 -0.65 -4.49 -11.30
N THR A 2 -1.33 -5.50 -10.74
CA THR A 2 -2.03 -5.36 -9.45
C THR A 2 -1.40 -6.30 -8.43
N LYS A 3 -1.02 -5.77 -7.26
CA LYS A 3 -0.50 -6.57 -6.15
C LYS A 3 -1.23 -6.30 -4.85
N THR A 4 -1.22 -7.29 -3.97
CA THR A 4 -1.78 -7.21 -2.62
C THR A 4 -0.68 -7.33 -1.58
N TYR A 5 -0.53 -6.31 -0.76
CA TYR A 5 0.41 -6.23 0.35
C TYR A 5 -0.31 -6.61 1.64
N GLN A 6 0.15 -7.65 2.32
CA GLN A 6 -0.26 -7.98 3.68
C GLN A 6 0.54 -7.10 4.64
N MET A 7 -0.19 -6.42 5.51
CA MET A 7 0.35 -5.50 6.50
C MET A 7 0.20 -6.09 7.89
N GLU A 8 0.92 -5.51 8.84
CA GLU A 8 0.61 -5.67 10.26
C GLU A 8 -0.79 -5.14 10.57
N THR A 9 -1.39 -5.64 11.65
CA THR A 9 -2.76 -5.31 12.02
C THR A 9 -2.95 -3.81 12.16
N PHE A 10 -3.83 -3.23 11.34
CA PHE A 10 -4.17 -1.82 11.46
C PHE A 10 -4.93 -1.58 12.78
N SER A 11 -4.30 -0.86 13.70
CA SER A 11 -4.88 -0.56 15.01
C SER A 11 -5.72 0.72 15.04
N CYS A 12 -5.71 1.53 13.98
CA CYS A 12 -6.42 2.81 13.95
C CYS A 12 -7.01 3.12 12.56
N PRO A 13 -8.31 3.50 12.45
CA PRO A 13 -8.93 3.90 11.18
C PRO A 13 -8.28 5.13 10.53
N SER A 14 -7.65 6.00 11.33
CA SER A 14 -6.96 7.19 10.81
C SER A 14 -5.71 6.85 10.00
N CYS A 15 -5.08 5.72 10.28
CA CYS A 15 -3.90 5.21 9.58
C CYS A 15 -4.22 4.79 8.15
N VAL A 16 -5.39 4.19 7.93
CA VAL A 16 -5.85 3.73 6.61
C VAL A 16 -5.92 4.89 5.62
N LYS A 17 -6.57 5.99 6.02
CA LYS A 17 -6.70 7.18 5.16
C LYS A 17 -5.35 7.76 4.75
N LYS A 18 -4.33 7.70 5.63
CA LYS A 18 -2.98 8.16 5.30
C LYS A 18 -2.33 7.27 4.24
N ILE A 19 -2.48 5.96 4.35
CA ILE A 19 -1.93 4.99 3.38
C ILE A 19 -2.61 5.17 2.03
N GLU A 20 -3.95 5.25 1.98
CA GLU A 20 -4.68 5.50 0.74
C GLU A 20 -4.26 6.80 0.07
N ALA A 21 -4.16 7.89 0.84
CA ALA A 21 -3.72 9.18 0.31
C ALA A 21 -2.30 9.13 -0.27
N LEU A 22 -1.37 8.46 0.43
CA LEU A 22 0.02 8.28 -0.02
C LEU A 22 0.09 7.44 -1.31
N LEU A 23 -0.64 6.33 -1.38
CA LEU A 23 -0.65 5.47 -2.56
C LEU A 23 -1.27 6.20 -3.75
N LYS A 24 -2.38 6.90 -3.54
CA LYS A 24 -3.03 7.70 -4.58
C LYS A 24 -2.18 8.88 -5.05
N ALA A 25 -1.35 9.45 -4.17
CA ALA A 25 -0.39 10.49 -4.52
C ALA A 25 0.91 9.95 -5.14
N THR A 26 1.09 8.63 -5.19
CA THR A 26 2.31 8.03 -5.72
C THR A 26 2.20 7.85 -7.23
N ALA A 27 3.11 8.51 -7.95
CA ALA A 27 3.22 8.37 -9.40
C ALA A 27 3.42 6.90 -9.81
N GLY A 28 2.70 6.47 -10.84
CA GLY A 28 2.69 5.09 -11.30
C GLY A 28 1.63 4.20 -10.64
N ILE A 29 0.95 4.66 -9.57
CA ILE A 29 -0.22 3.96 -9.01
C ILE A 29 -1.48 4.47 -9.72
N SER A 30 -2.18 3.55 -10.38
CA SER A 30 -3.46 3.84 -11.05
C SER A 30 -4.64 3.65 -10.10
N GLU A 31 -4.56 2.68 -9.22
CA GLU A 31 -5.64 2.35 -8.28
C GLU A 31 -5.06 1.82 -6.96
N SER A 32 -5.69 2.12 -5.84
CA SER A 32 -5.30 1.60 -4.53
C SER A 32 -6.52 1.41 -3.65
N GLU A 33 -6.59 0.28 -2.96
CA GLU A 33 -7.69 -0.13 -2.10
C GLU A 33 -7.11 -0.69 -0.79
N VAL A 34 -7.51 -0.13 0.35
CA VAL A 34 -7.05 -0.61 1.65
C VAL A 34 -8.14 -1.42 2.35
N LEU A 35 -7.90 -2.73 2.47
CA LEU A 35 -8.78 -3.69 3.09
C LEU A 35 -8.47 -3.79 4.60
N PHE A 36 -8.92 -2.79 5.37
CA PHE A 36 -8.69 -2.70 6.83
C PHE A 36 -9.06 -3.98 7.58
N ASN A 37 -10.22 -4.56 7.28
CA ASN A 37 -10.72 -5.79 7.92
C ASN A 37 -9.78 -6.99 7.78
N SER A 38 -8.96 -7.02 6.74
CA SER A 38 -7.99 -8.11 6.48
C SER A 38 -6.53 -7.67 6.63
N SER A 39 -6.31 -6.41 7.04
CA SER A 39 -4.98 -5.79 7.09
C SER A 39 -4.21 -5.95 5.78
N ARG A 40 -4.90 -5.75 4.65
CA ARG A 40 -4.32 -5.86 3.30
C ARG A 40 -4.46 -4.55 2.54
N VAL A 41 -3.56 -4.34 1.60
CA VAL A 41 -3.56 -3.19 0.69
C VAL A 41 -3.41 -3.73 -0.72
N LYS A 42 -4.39 -3.48 -1.57
CA LYS A 42 -4.32 -3.80 -2.99
C LYS A 42 -3.93 -2.54 -3.75
N ALA A 43 -2.88 -2.60 -4.55
CA ALA A 43 -2.47 -1.49 -5.39
C ALA A 43 -2.27 -1.96 -6.82
N THR A 44 -2.87 -1.25 -7.74
CA THR A 44 -2.65 -1.36 -9.18
C THR A 44 -1.68 -0.27 -9.60
N PHE A 45 -0.53 -0.68 -10.12
CA PHE A 45 0.55 0.20 -10.51
C PHE A 45 1.22 -0.25 -11.81
N ASP A 46 1.89 0.68 -12.46
CA ASP A 46 2.69 0.44 -13.65
C ASP A 46 4.14 0.08 -13.27
N GLU A 47 4.56 -1.15 -13.54
CA GLU A 47 5.91 -1.65 -13.25
C GLU A 47 7.01 -0.94 -14.05
N ALA A 48 6.66 -0.24 -15.14
CA ALA A 48 7.60 0.61 -15.87
C ALA A 48 7.88 1.94 -15.15
N VAL A 49 6.98 2.38 -14.27
CA VAL A 49 7.08 3.67 -13.56
C VAL A 49 7.49 3.47 -12.10
N ILE A 50 6.94 2.46 -11.43
CA ILE A 50 7.20 2.18 -10.03
C ILE A 50 7.28 0.67 -9.76
N THR A 51 8.21 0.28 -8.90
CA THR A 51 8.37 -1.12 -8.49
C THR A 51 7.60 -1.41 -7.21
N SER A 52 7.27 -2.69 -7.00
CA SER A 52 6.66 -3.14 -5.76
C SER A 52 7.49 -2.75 -4.51
N ASP A 53 8.81 -2.91 -4.55
CA ASP A 53 9.69 -2.53 -3.44
C ASP A 53 9.66 -1.02 -3.14
N ALA A 54 9.52 -0.16 -4.15
CA ALA A 54 9.34 1.27 -3.93
C ALA A 54 8.01 1.58 -3.22
N ILE A 55 6.94 0.84 -3.56
CA ILE A 55 5.64 0.95 -2.87
C ILE A 55 5.78 0.51 -1.41
N LYS A 56 6.41 -0.65 -1.16
CA LYS A 56 6.69 -1.14 0.20
C LYS A 56 7.48 -0.12 1.00
N GLY A 57 8.54 0.45 0.43
CA GLY A 57 9.37 1.45 1.11
C GLY A 57 8.60 2.71 1.50
N LYS A 58 7.68 3.18 0.63
CA LYS A 58 6.80 4.31 0.97
C LYS A 58 5.81 3.98 2.09
N ILE A 59 5.31 2.76 2.12
CA ILE A 59 4.42 2.28 3.18
C ILE A 59 5.19 2.15 4.51
N ASP A 60 6.42 1.62 4.47
CA ASP A 60 7.31 1.49 5.64
C ASP A 60 7.71 2.87 6.19
N ALA A 61 7.91 3.86 5.32
CA ALA A 61 8.15 5.26 5.73
C ALA A 61 6.98 5.90 6.50
N LEU A 62 5.75 5.38 6.36
CA LEU A 62 4.61 5.78 7.20
C LEU A 62 4.58 5.07 8.56
N GLY A 63 5.51 4.13 8.81
CA GLY A 63 5.58 3.31 10.00
C GLY A 63 4.77 2.02 9.91
N PHE A 64 4.41 1.57 8.71
CA PHE A 64 3.69 0.30 8.52
C PHE A 64 4.57 -0.72 7.83
N LYS A 65 4.81 -1.85 8.52
CA LYS A 65 5.60 -2.92 7.94
C LYS A 65 4.76 -3.81 7.03
N VAL A 66 5.23 -4.01 5.81
CA VAL A 66 4.68 -5.01 4.89
C VAL A 66 5.24 -6.37 5.26
N LEU A 67 4.35 -7.31 5.64
CA LEU A 67 4.72 -8.67 6.03
C LEU A 67 4.88 -9.59 4.83
N SER A 68 4.04 -9.42 3.80
CA SER A 68 4.13 -10.18 2.55
C SER A 68 3.47 -9.43 1.40
N GLU A 69 3.80 -9.80 0.17
CA GLU A 69 3.13 -9.33 -1.05
C GLU A 69 2.67 -10.52 -1.89
N LYS A 70 1.58 -10.35 -2.63
CA LYS A 70 1.00 -11.37 -3.51
C LYS A 70 0.44 -10.78 -4.80
#